data_AF-A0A9D5GG49-F1
#
_entry.id   AF-A0A9D5GG49-F1
#
_cell.length_a   1.000
_cell.length_b   1.000
_cell.length_c   1.000
_cell.angle_alpha   90.00
_cell.angle_beta   90.00
_cell.angle_gamma   90.00
#
_symmetry.space_group_name_H-M   'P 1'
#
loop_
_entity.id
_entity.type
_entity.pdbx_description
1 polymer ?
#
loop_
_entity_poly.entity_id
_entity_poly.type
_entity_poly.pdbx_seq_one_letter_code
_entity_poly.pdbx_strand_id
1 'polypeptide(L)'
;MAKQQAAKSPPGAPAAAAAARSAAQRQEHRDGESDGSREGDGLRGSDLFTGRDSLRVAGEGRALWLCALAAPLTIALVGAFLESVTFSGFVLLIVAGMVFVSVGRGRLLGSSIRIDGRQMPEIQELVHTLAARLRIAPPQIFVRDDLFLATTAVGIGEPYALVLSSQYVDHLRRGELGFLIARELAHIAAGHTRLASLLSASGRENPVVALVFGAWLRRTEYTADRVGLLCCDGLEEALGGISIATFHAIGRRVDMEALAEQRRELDAEPTLRIGEWSAAIPYATNRLSALRDFAASPLAATWRAKLDGLRAQPPVARQAPASSTVRRRDCAGFWRRSVALAIDLIIIAAILKTGAGAAVTESAKGVSAAHATPILKAVMQHLPLVQAGTAVLVSLFVYFFYSAVLVGVAGQTLGMLIFELRVVTTRFAHPSLGQSAWRSVLGLGSALTAAALLGCFFRIQPHDRLSGTRVVQGRRTA
;
A
#
# COMPACT_ATOMS: atom_id res chain seq x y z
N MET A 1 29.52 -70.90 -69.41
CA MET A 1 28.13 -71.36 -69.19
C MET A 1 27.62 -70.79 -67.86
N ALA A 2 26.39 -70.25 -67.86
CA ALA A 2 25.48 -69.93 -66.74
C ALA A 2 25.99 -68.99 -65.61
N LYS A 3 25.52 -67.73 -65.52
CA LYS A 3 24.23 -67.19 -64.98
C LYS A 3 24.17 -67.04 -63.45
N GLN A 4 24.12 -65.75 -63.04
CA GLN A 4 23.33 -65.13 -61.96
C GLN A 4 23.18 -65.81 -60.59
N GLN A 5 23.59 -65.09 -59.54
CA GLN A 5 22.71 -64.76 -58.41
C GLN A 5 23.20 -63.49 -57.70
N ALA A 6 22.36 -62.46 -57.71
CA ALA A 6 22.53 -61.22 -56.96
C ALA A 6 21.72 -61.32 -55.67
N ALA A 7 22.38 -61.17 -54.51
CA ALA A 7 21.74 -60.99 -53.21
C ALA A 7 21.80 -59.50 -52.81
N LYS A 8 20.63 -58.95 -52.50
CA LYS A 8 20.35 -57.55 -52.15
C LYS A 8 20.64 -57.32 -50.65
N SER A 9 21.52 -56.37 -50.31
CA SER A 9 21.68 -55.85 -48.95
C SER A 9 20.85 -54.57 -48.76
N PRO A 10 20.29 -54.28 -47.57
CA PRO A 10 19.34 -53.19 -47.36
C PRO A 10 20.03 -51.81 -47.25
N PRO A 11 19.39 -50.72 -47.72
CA PRO A 11 19.91 -49.37 -47.55
C PRO A 11 19.30 -48.72 -46.29
N GLY A 12 20.11 -48.24 -45.36
CA GLY A 12 19.58 -47.43 -44.27
C GLY A 12 20.46 -47.28 -43.04
N ALA A 13 21.67 -46.73 -43.17
CA ALA A 13 22.47 -46.35 -42.00
C ALA A 13 23.46 -45.19 -42.26
N PRO A 14 23.02 -44.03 -42.76
CA PRO A 14 23.65 -42.78 -42.31
C PRO A 14 22.65 -41.73 -41.76
N ALA A 15 21.35 -41.89 -41.99
CA ALA A 15 20.34 -40.91 -41.60
C ALA A 15 20.00 -40.94 -40.09
N ALA A 16 20.06 -42.12 -39.45
CA ALA A 16 19.73 -42.25 -38.03
C ALA A 16 20.78 -41.62 -37.11
N ALA A 17 22.06 -41.68 -37.46
CA ALA A 17 23.13 -41.06 -36.69
C ALA A 17 23.15 -39.52 -36.80
N ALA A 18 22.77 -38.99 -37.97
CA ALA A 18 22.60 -37.54 -38.17
C ALA A 18 21.34 -37.00 -37.45
N ALA A 19 20.25 -37.77 -37.45
CA ALA A 19 19.03 -37.43 -36.72
C ALA A 19 19.25 -37.48 -35.19
N ALA A 20 20.01 -38.45 -34.68
CA ALA A 20 20.34 -38.52 -33.26
C ALA A 20 21.23 -37.37 -32.78
N ARG A 21 22.21 -36.93 -33.61
CA ARG A 21 23.03 -35.74 -33.30
C ARG A 21 22.22 -34.45 -33.38
N SER A 22 21.31 -34.32 -34.37
CA SER A 22 20.43 -33.15 -34.45
C SER A 22 19.38 -33.14 -33.32
N ALA A 23 18.94 -34.30 -32.83
CA ALA A 23 18.06 -34.41 -31.68
C ALA A 23 18.78 -34.09 -30.37
N ALA A 24 20.01 -34.58 -30.16
CA ALA A 24 20.84 -34.24 -29.00
C ALA A 24 21.20 -32.74 -28.97
N GLN A 25 21.52 -32.16 -30.13
CA GLN A 25 21.82 -30.74 -30.25
C GLN A 25 20.57 -29.87 -30.13
N ARG A 26 19.37 -30.34 -30.54
CA ARG A 26 18.09 -29.70 -30.23
C ARG A 26 17.66 -29.88 -28.78
N GLN A 27 18.12 -30.92 -28.10
CA GLN A 27 17.87 -31.14 -26.67
C GLN A 27 18.77 -30.21 -25.84
N GLU A 28 20.06 -30.07 -26.18
CA GLU A 28 20.94 -29.05 -25.58
C GLU A 28 20.47 -27.62 -25.89
N HIS A 29 19.93 -27.36 -27.09
CA HIS A 29 19.33 -26.07 -27.43
C HIS A 29 17.98 -25.85 -26.73
N ARG A 30 17.17 -26.88 -26.47
CA ARG A 30 15.91 -26.79 -25.68
C ARG A 30 16.15 -26.66 -24.18
N ASP A 31 17.18 -27.32 -23.66
CA ASP A 31 17.60 -27.21 -22.27
C ASP A 31 18.32 -25.86 -22.04
N GLY A 32 18.88 -25.25 -23.09
CA GLY A 32 19.36 -23.87 -23.12
C GLY A 32 18.32 -22.78 -23.47
N GLU A 33 17.16 -23.12 -24.04
CA GLU A 33 16.10 -22.17 -24.44
C GLU A 33 14.89 -22.12 -23.48
N SER A 34 15.02 -22.69 -22.27
CA SER A 34 14.07 -22.43 -21.18
C SER A 34 14.52 -21.33 -20.20
N ASP A 35 15.69 -20.71 -20.42
CA ASP A 35 16.19 -19.56 -19.63
C ASP A 35 16.13 -18.23 -20.41
N GLY A 36 15.06 -18.05 -21.19
CA GLY A 36 14.75 -16.83 -21.91
C GLY A 36 13.96 -15.80 -21.08
N SER A 37 14.57 -15.26 -20.00
CA SER A 37 14.35 -13.88 -19.52
C SER A 37 15.18 -13.55 -18.26
N ARG A 38 16.49 -13.80 -18.27
CA ARG A 38 17.42 -13.10 -17.36
C ARG A 38 17.86 -11.76 -17.95
N GLU A 39 16.87 -10.90 -18.18
CA GLU A 39 17.08 -9.45 -18.30
C GLU A 39 17.42 -8.91 -16.91
N GLY A 40 18.72 -8.79 -16.60
CA GLY A 40 19.26 -8.11 -15.42
C GLY A 40 18.75 -8.67 -14.08
N ASP A 41 19.52 -9.58 -13.48
CA ASP A 41 19.28 -10.13 -12.13
C ASP A 41 19.52 -9.07 -11.04
N GLY A 42 18.69 -8.04 -11.07
CA GLY A 42 18.61 -7.02 -10.05
C GLY A 42 17.39 -7.32 -9.19
N LEU A 43 17.63 -7.87 -7.99
CA LEU A 43 16.67 -7.96 -6.88
C LEU A 43 15.71 -6.75 -6.87
N ARG A 44 14.43 -6.88 -7.19
CA ARG A 44 13.50 -5.73 -7.07
C ARG A 44 13.10 -5.58 -5.60
N GLY A 45 12.69 -4.37 -5.17
CA GLY A 45 12.16 -4.18 -3.81
C GLY A 45 10.98 -5.12 -3.46
N SER A 46 10.26 -5.61 -4.48
CA SER A 46 9.21 -6.62 -4.34
C SER A 46 9.70 -8.01 -3.95
N ASP A 47 10.97 -8.33 -4.21
CA ASP A 47 11.51 -9.68 -4.07
C ASP A 47 11.86 -9.99 -2.62
N LEU A 48 12.05 -8.95 -1.79
CA LEU A 48 12.22 -9.08 -0.33
C LEU A 48 11.02 -9.77 0.34
N PHE A 49 9.83 -9.59 -0.21
CA PHE A 49 8.57 -9.93 0.45
C PHE A 49 7.77 -11.00 -0.27
N THR A 50 8.33 -11.62 -1.30
CA THR A 50 7.66 -12.65 -2.12
C THR A 50 8.55 -13.90 -2.27
N GLY A 51 7.95 -15.03 -2.64
CA GLY A 51 8.69 -16.29 -2.83
C GLY A 51 8.99 -17.06 -1.54
N ARG A 52 9.85 -18.09 -1.68
CA ARG A 52 10.19 -19.03 -0.60
C ARG A 52 11.04 -18.39 0.50
N ASP A 53 11.93 -17.48 0.14
CA ASP A 53 12.79 -16.75 1.07
C ASP A 53 12.16 -15.42 1.52
N SER A 54 10.82 -15.30 1.54
CA SER A 54 10.19 -14.03 1.91
C SER A 54 10.57 -13.60 3.33
N LEU A 55 10.92 -12.33 3.50
CA LEU A 55 11.16 -11.73 4.82
C LEU A 55 9.86 -11.49 5.60
N ARG A 56 8.69 -11.57 4.93
CA ARG A 56 7.39 -11.48 5.61
C ARG A 56 7.23 -12.60 6.61
N VAL A 57 6.71 -12.25 7.79
CA VAL A 57 6.35 -13.24 8.80
C VAL A 57 5.22 -14.13 8.30
N ALA A 58 5.33 -15.43 8.59
CA ALA A 58 4.34 -16.41 8.22
C ALA A 58 2.95 -16.02 8.75
N GLY A 59 1.95 -16.11 7.87
CA GLY A 59 0.56 -15.79 8.22
C GLY A 59 0.23 -14.31 8.29
N GLU A 60 1.14 -13.38 7.98
CA GLU A 60 0.84 -11.94 7.93
C GLU A 60 -0.33 -11.62 6.98
N GLY A 61 -0.28 -12.13 5.73
CA GLY A 61 -1.38 -11.96 4.77
C GLY A 61 -2.68 -12.65 5.19
N ARG A 62 -2.59 -13.82 5.86
CA ARG A 62 -3.77 -14.52 6.39
C ARG A 62 -4.42 -13.72 7.52
N ALA A 63 -3.61 -13.15 8.41
CA ALA A 63 -4.09 -12.30 9.49
C ALA A 63 -4.79 -11.05 8.94
N LEU A 64 -4.27 -10.42 7.89
CA LEU A 64 -4.94 -9.30 7.23
C LEU A 64 -6.34 -9.71 6.73
N TRP A 65 -6.44 -10.84 6.02
CA TRP A 65 -7.72 -11.33 5.50
C TRP A 65 -8.71 -11.67 6.62
N LEU A 66 -8.25 -12.32 7.68
CA LEU A 66 -9.09 -12.64 8.85
C LEU A 66 -9.56 -11.39 9.57
N CYS A 67 -8.68 -10.40 9.79
CA CYS A 67 -9.07 -9.10 10.35
C CYS A 67 -10.07 -8.38 9.44
N ALA A 68 -9.87 -8.37 8.12
CA ALA A 68 -10.79 -7.74 7.19
C ALA A 68 -12.18 -8.43 7.18
N LEU A 69 -12.21 -9.75 7.29
CA LEU A 69 -13.45 -10.53 7.38
C LEU A 69 -14.17 -10.32 8.71
N ALA A 70 -13.43 -10.24 9.82
CA ALA A 70 -13.97 -10.03 11.15
C ALA A 70 -14.36 -8.57 11.42
N ALA A 71 -13.79 -7.61 10.69
CA ALA A 71 -13.97 -6.18 10.94
C ALA A 71 -15.44 -5.74 11.06
N PRO A 72 -16.38 -6.13 10.16
CA PRO A 72 -17.78 -5.74 10.30
C PRO A 72 -18.41 -6.22 11.60
N LEU A 73 -18.07 -7.44 12.04
CA LEU A 73 -18.57 -8.01 13.29
C LEU A 73 -17.96 -7.29 14.50
N THR A 74 -16.63 -7.10 14.52
CA THR A 74 -15.95 -6.38 15.61
C THR A 74 -16.48 -4.95 15.73
N ILE A 75 -16.69 -4.26 14.61
CA ILE A 75 -17.26 -2.90 14.59
C ILE A 75 -18.71 -2.92 15.08
N ALA A 76 -19.53 -3.89 14.67
CA ALA A 76 -20.91 -3.98 15.13
C ALA A 76 -20.98 -4.24 16.64
N LEU A 77 -20.09 -5.08 17.20
CA LEU A 77 -20.00 -5.32 18.63
C LEU A 77 -19.56 -4.08 19.40
N VAL A 78 -18.53 -3.39 18.92
CA VAL A 78 -18.08 -2.11 19.51
C VAL A 78 -19.18 -1.05 19.41
N GLY A 79 -19.86 -0.96 18.27
CA GLY A 79 -20.96 -0.02 18.05
C GLY A 79 -22.18 -0.31 18.92
N ALA A 80 -22.51 -1.59 19.14
CA ALA A 80 -23.57 -2.01 20.06
C ALA A 80 -23.20 -1.72 21.52
N PHE A 81 -21.93 -1.88 21.88
CA PHE A 81 -21.44 -1.55 23.22
C PHE A 81 -21.37 -0.04 23.49
N LEU A 82 -21.05 0.76 22.46
CA LEU A 82 -20.96 2.22 22.55
C LEU A 82 -22.28 2.94 22.22
N GLU A 83 -23.38 2.20 22.04
CA GLU A 83 -24.76 2.65 21.71
C GLU A 83 -24.91 3.63 20.52
N SER A 84 -23.84 3.98 19.79
CA SER A 84 -23.83 5.18 18.93
C SER A 84 -23.18 5.03 17.55
N VAL A 85 -22.50 3.92 17.24
CA VAL A 85 -21.78 3.77 15.95
C VAL A 85 -22.42 2.71 15.06
N THR A 86 -23.29 3.15 14.15
CA THR A 86 -23.83 2.30 13.08
C THR A 86 -22.77 2.04 11.99
N PHE A 87 -22.90 0.96 11.21
CA PHE A 87 -22.02 0.67 10.05
C PHE A 87 -21.90 1.86 9.09
N SER A 88 -23.02 2.57 8.88
CA SER A 88 -23.08 3.77 8.06
C SER A 88 -22.30 4.94 8.69
N GLY A 89 -22.36 5.11 10.02
CA GLY A 89 -21.54 6.06 10.77
C GLY A 89 -20.04 5.71 10.72
N PHE A 90 -19.68 4.43 10.68
CA PHE A 90 -18.31 3.97 10.51
C PHE A 90 -17.72 4.36 9.14
N VAL A 91 -18.48 4.18 8.06
CA VAL A 91 -18.05 4.62 6.72
C VAL A 91 -17.83 6.15 6.70
N LEU A 92 -18.71 6.91 7.34
CA LEU A 92 -18.55 8.36 7.49
C LEU A 92 -17.29 8.72 8.30
N LEU A 93 -16.98 7.98 9.36
CA LEU A 93 -15.75 8.17 10.13
C LEU A 93 -14.49 7.85 9.31
N ILE A 94 -14.51 6.86 8.42
CA ILE A 94 -13.38 6.62 7.50
C ILE A 94 -13.20 7.81 6.56
N VAL A 95 -14.30 8.32 5.97
CA VAL A 95 -14.24 9.48 5.07
C VAL A 95 -13.76 10.73 5.80
N ALA A 96 -14.33 11.02 6.98
CA ALA A 96 -13.91 12.12 7.84
C ALA A 96 -12.45 11.95 8.28
N GLY A 97 -12.04 10.74 8.63
CA GLY A 97 -10.67 10.36 8.94
C GLY A 97 -9.72 10.63 7.77
N MET A 98 -10.09 10.28 6.54
CA MET A 98 -9.28 10.54 5.35
C MET A 98 -9.13 12.04 5.04
N VAL A 99 -10.21 12.82 5.21
CA VAL A 99 -10.16 14.29 5.10
C VAL A 99 -9.26 14.85 6.22
N PHE A 100 -9.43 14.37 7.45
CA PHE A 100 -8.59 14.75 8.58
C PHE A 100 -7.12 14.36 8.37
N VAL A 101 -6.80 13.20 7.79
CA VAL A 101 -5.43 12.79 7.40
C VAL A 101 -4.87 13.77 6.38
N SER A 102 -5.68 14.15 5.39
CA SER A 102 -5.26 15.02 4.30
C SER A 102 -5.00 16.45 4.78
N VAL A 103 -5.84 16.95 5.69
CA VAL A 103 -5.63 18.25 6.37
C VAL A 103 -4.49 18.16 7.40
N GLY A 104 -4.40 17.04 8.12
CA GLY A 104 -3.39 16.71 9.10
C GLY A 104 -1.99 16.62 8.49
N ARG A 105 -1.85 16.18 7.25
CA ARG A 105 -0.62 16.30 6.47
C ARG A 105 -0.10 17.73 6.39
N GLY A 106 -0.99 18.73 6.29
CA GLY A 106 -0.61 20.14 6.35
C GLY A 106 -0.05 20.54 7.71
N ARG A 107 -0.63 20.05 8.81
CA ARG A 107 -0.09 20.25 10.17
C ARG A 107 1.24 19.55 10.36
N LEU A 108 1.36 18.29 9.92
CA LEU A 108 2.62 17.53 9.93
C LEU A 108 3.72 18.29 9.18
N LEU A 109 3.43 18.85 8.02
CA LEU A 109 4.43 19.61 7.24
C LEU A 109 4.73 20.99 7.85
N GLY A 110 3.72 21.67 8.42
CA GLY A 110 3.87 23.02 8.97
C GLY A 110 4.56 23.09 10.34
N SER A 111 4.52 22.00 11.12
CA SER A 111 5.16 21.91 12.44
C SER A 111 6.40 21.02 12.46
N SER A 112 6.99 20.72 11.30
CA SER A 112 8.18 19.88 11.18
C SER A 112 9.29 20.60 10.42
N ILE A 113 10.53 20.27 10.75
CA ILE A 113 11.71 20.63 9.98
C ILE A 113 11.84 19.63 8.84
N ARG A 114 11.92 20.12 7.60
CA ARG A 114 12.20 19.26 6.44
C ARG A 114 13.71 19.01 6.37
N ILE A 115 14.12 17.76 6.31
CA ILE A 115 15.53 17.40 6.09
C ILE A 115 15.84 17.48 4.60
N ASP A 116 16.96 18.13 4.28
CA ASP A 116 17.50 18.27 2.94
C ASP A 116 19.05 18.35 2.98
N GLY A 117 19.69 18.64 1.85
CA GLY A 117 21.16 18.69 1.78
C GLY A 117 21.79 19.80 2.63
N ARG A 118 21.00 20.74 3.15
CA ARG A 118 21.44 21.82 4.05
C ARG A 118 21.08 21.55 5.51
N GLN A 119 20.02 20.78 5.77
CA GLN A 119 19.51 20.48 7.11
C GLN A 119 19.71 19.00 7.43
N MET A 120 20.63 18.69 8.34
CA MET A 120 20.95 17.32 8.82
C MET A 120 21.35 16.37 7.67
N PRO A 121 22.39 16.71 6.89
CA PRO A 121 22.81 15.94 5.72
C PRO A 121 23.17 14.49 6.05
N GLU A 122 23.67 14.21 7.24
CA GLU A 122 23.99 12.88 7.72
C GLU A 122 22.77 11.96 7.81
N ILE A 123 21.61 12.49 8.23
CA ILE A 123 20.35 11.74 8.26
C ILE A 123 19.85 11.53 6.84
N GLN A 124 19.94 12.55 5.97
CA GLN A 124 19.54 12.43 4.58
C GLN A 124 20.34 11.33 3.87
N GLU A 125 21.67 11.31 4.05
CA GLU A 125 22.56 10.31 3.49
C GLU A 125 22.21 8.91 4.00
N LEU A 126 21.95 8.76 5.30
CA LEU A 126 21.55 7.50 5.91
C LEU A 126 20.24 6.96 5.30
N VAL A 127 19.19 7.80 5.23
CA VAL A 127 17.90 7.41 4.64
C VAL A 127 18.06 7.04 3.17
N HIS A 128 18.80 7.83 2.39
CA HIS A 128 19.02 7.54 0.97
C HIS A 128 19.80 6.23 0.77
N THR A 129 20.81 5.96 1.60
CA THR A 129 21.58 4.71 1.56
C THR A 129 20.70 3.52 1.86
N LEU A 130 19.86 3.61 2.90
CA LEU A 130 18.94 2.54 3.28
C LEU A 130 17.81 2.33 2.24
N ALA A 131 17.25 3.42 1.70
CA ALA A 131 16.25 3.35 0.64
C ALA A 131 16.82 2.71 -0.65
N ALA A 132 18.06 3.04 -1.00
CA ALA A 132 18.77 2.41 -2.10
C ALA A 132 19.03 0.91 -1.83
N ARG A 133 19.44 0.55 -0.60
CA ARG A 133 19.63 -0.85 -0.18
C ARG A 133 18.33 -1.66 -0.30
N LEU A 134 17.19 -1.06 0.03
CA LEU A 134 15.85 -1.67 -0.08
C LEU A 134 15.21 -1.50 -1.47
N ARG A 135 15.86 -0.76 -2.38
CA ARG A 135 15.42 -0.47 -3.74
C ARG A 135 13.99 0.11 -3.80
N ILE A 136 13.75 1.09 -2.94
CA ILE A 136 12.54 1.91 -2.94
C ILE A 136 12.88 3.38 -3.21
N ALA A 137 11.90 4.14 -3.67
CA ALA A 137 12.05 5.59 -3.80
C ALA A 137 12.29 6.21 -2.41
N PRO A 138 13.27 7.12 -2.25
CA PRO A 138 13.53 7.76 -0.97
C PRO A 138 12.31 8.58 -0.54
N PRO A 139 11.82 8.41 0.70
CA PRO A 139 10.72 9.23 1.21
C PRO A 139 11.19 10.66 1.46
N GLN A 140 10.24 11.59 1.59
CA GLN A 140 10.52 12.90 2.18
C GLN A 140 10.80 12.72 3.67
N ILE A 141 11.77 13.45 4.21
CA ILE A 141 12.24 13.27 5.58
C ILE A 141 11.89 14.52 6.38
N PHE A 142 11.31 14.31 7.56
CA PHE A 142 10.90 15.36 8.48
C PHE A 142 11.36 15.05 9.89
N VAL A 143 11.70 16.08 10.64
CA VAL A 143 11.92 16.02 12.09
C VAL A 143 10.88 16.87 12.77
N ARG A 144 10.23 16.34 13.80
CA ARG A 144 9.25 17.07 14.60
C ARG A 144 9.40 16.75 16.07
N ASP A 145 8.82 17.59 16.92
CA ASP A 145 8.65 17.25 18.32
C ASP A 145 7.56 16.18 18.48
N ASP A 146 7.94 15.00 18.94
CA ASP A 146 7.05 13.87 19.19
C ASP A 146 7.58 13.02 20.35
N LEU A 147 6.86 12.98 21.47
CA LEU A 147 7.29 12.26 22.67
C LEU A 147 6.99 10.76 22.59
N PHE A 148 6.05 10.35 21.74
CA PHE A 148 5.50 8.99 21.75
C PHE A 148 6.20 8.08 20.76
N LEU A 149 6.60 8.61 19.60
CA LEU A 149 7.19 7.81 18.53
C LEU A 149 8.58 8.30 18.14
N ALA A 150 9.57 7.40 18.20
CA ALA A 150 10.92 7.70 17.75
C ALA A 150 10.96 7.97 16.23
N THR A 151 10.30 7.12 15.44
CA THR A 151 10.26 7.20 13.97
C THR A 151 8.94 6.65 13.46
N THR A 152 8.39 7.22 12.38
CA THR A 152 7.21 6.66 11.70
C THR A 152 7.18 7.01 10.21
N ALA A 153 6.78 6.04 9.37
CA ALA A 153 6.45 6.27 7.98
C ALA A 153 4.94 6.54 7.81
N VAL A 154 4.61 7.61 7.06
CA VAL A 154 3.24 8.01 6.78
C VAL A 154 3.06 8.25 5.29
N GLY A 155 1.94 7.79 4.74
CA GLY A 155 1.55 8.06 3.37
C GLY A 155 0.69 6.97 2.77
N ILE A 156 -0.20 7.39 1.88
CA ILE A 156 -1.10 6.50 1.12
C ILE A 156 -0.55 6.21 -0.29
N GLY A 157 0.75 6.41 -0.48
CA GLY A 157 1.51 6.27 -1.74
C GLY A 157 2.37 7.50 -2.02
N GLU A 158 3.28 7.35 -2.96
CA GLU A 158 4.43 8.25 -3.15
C GLU A 158 4.06 9.74 -3.42
N PRO A 159 4.92 10.68 -2.99
CA PRO A 159 6.04 10.44 -2.06
C PRO A 159 5.53 10.13 -0.65
N TYR A 160 6.13 9.12 -0.01
CA TYR A 160 5.92 8.84 1.42
C TYR A 160 6.69 9.86 2.26
N ALA A 161 6.29 10.03 3.51
CA ALA A 161 6.99 10.84 4.50
C ALA A 161 7.54 9.95 5.60
N LEU A 162 8.83 10.06 5.88
CA LEU A 162 9.49 9.52 7.07
C LEU A 162 9.58 10.65 8.09
N VAL A 163 9.01 10.44 9.27
CA VAL A 163 8.99 11.43 10.34
C VAL A 163 9.83 10.89 11.49
N LEU A 164 10.82 11.66 11.91
CA LEU A 164 11.69 11.38 13.05
C LEU A 164 11.32 12.32 14.20
N SER A 165 11.43 11.84 15.43
CA SER A 165 11.26 12.68 16.59
C SER A 165 12.56 13.38 17.00
N SER A 166 12.50 14.69 17.21
CA SER A 166 13.61 15.46 17.78
C SER A 166 13.99 14.99 19.20
N GLN A 167 13.06 14.36 19.93
CA GLN A 167 13.32 13.84 21.28
C GLN A 167 14.18 12.58 21.27
N TYR A 168 14.23 11.84 20.15
CA TYR A 168 14.93 10.55 20.07
C TYR A 168 16.21 10.64 19.25
N VAL A 169 16.25 11.50 18.22
CA VAL A 169 17.38 11.58 17.27
C VAL A 169 18.71 11.78 17.99
N ASP A 170 18.77 12.64 19.01
CA ASP A 170 20.01 12.93 19.75
C ASP A 170 20.42 11.80 20.72
N HIS A 171 19.48 10.92 21.08
CA HIS A 171 19.75 9.79 21.98
C HIS A 171 20.16 8.51 21.24
N LEU A 172 19.88 8.42 19.93
CA LEU A 172 20.16 7.24 19.12
C LEU A 172 21.57 7.30 18.52
N ARG A 173 22.32 6.21 18.67
CA ARG A 173 23.55 6.01 17.90
C ARG A 173 23.21 5.82 16.42
N ARG A 174 24.19 6.05 15.53
CA ARG A 174 23.99 5.93 14.07
C ARG A 174 23.41 4.57 13.66
N GLY A 175 23.87 3.47 14.27
CA GLY A 175 23.37 2.13 14.01
C GLY A 175 21.94 1.91 14.51
N GLU A 176 21.65 2.31 15.75
CA GLU A 176 20.31 2.32 16.35
C GLU A 176 19.31 3.12 15.49
N LEU A 177 19.67 4.35 15.09
CA LEU A 177 18.84 5.18 14.20
C LEU A 177 18.67 4.53 12.83
N GLY A 178 19.75 3.96 12.26
CA GLY A 178 19.71 3.24 11.00
C GLY A 178 18.75 2.06 11.03
N PHE A 179 18.71 1.32 12.14
CA PHE A 179 17.72 0.26 12.36
C PHE A 179 16.28 0.79 12.42
N LEU A 180 16.02 1.88 13.17
CA LEU A 180 14.67 2.45 13.22
C LEU A 180 14.21 2.95 11.84
N ILE A 181 15.08 3.66 11.11
CA ILE A 181 14.78 4.13 9.75
C ILE A 181 14.52 2.95 8.82
N ALA A 182 15.38 1.94 8.84
CA ALA A 182 15.26 0.78 7.97
C ALA A 182 13.94 0.02 8.17
N ARG A 183 13.43 -0.07 9.40
CA ARG A 183 12.11 -0.68 9.65
C ARG A 183 10.98 0.13 9.00
N GLU A 184 11.02 1.46 9.10
CA GLU A 184 9.99 2.32 8.53
C GLU A 184 10.02 2.25 7.00
N LEU A 185 11.21 2.20 6.40
CA LEU A 185 11.38 1.93 4.98
C LEU A 185 10.89 0.53 4.59
N ALA A 186 11.06 -0.47 5.45
CA ALA A 186 10.50 -1.81 5.24
C ALA A 186 8.97 -1.81 5.24
N HIS A 187 8.33 -1.01 6.11
CA HIS A 187 6.88 -0.82 6.06
C HIS A 187 6.41 -0.21 4.74
N ILE A 188 7.17 0.75 4.18
CA ILE A 188 6.89 1.32 2.86
C ILE A 188 7.02 0.23 1.78
N ALA A 189 8.16 -0.45 1.76
CA ALA A 189 8.49 -1.47 0.76
C ALA A 189 7.50 -2.66 0.79
N ALA A 190 7.04 -3.06 1.98
CA ALA A 190 6.05 -4.10 2.17
C ALA A 190 4.59 -3.61 1.96
N GLY A 191 4.37 -2.33 1.69
CA GLY A 191 3.03 -1.75 1.49
C GLY A 191 2.22 -1.59 2.79
N HIS A 192 2.83 -1.81 3.96
CA HIS A 192 2.20 -1.67 5.28
C HIS A 192 1.81 -0.22 5.55
N THR A 193 2.68 0.74 5.24
CA THR A 193 2.48 2.16 5.50
C THR A 193 1.20 2.68 4.87
N ARG A 194 0.86 2.22 3.67
CA ARG A 194 -0.33 2.66 2.94
C ARG A 194 -1.62 2.26 3.67
N LEU A 195 -1.72 1.00 4.06
CA LEU A 195 -2.92 0.51 4.74
C LEU A 195 -2.98 1.07 6.18
N ALA A 196 -1.85 1.16 6.88
CA ALA A 196 -1.79 1.77 8.20
C ALA A 196 -2.22 3.25 8.19
N SER A 197 -1.74 4.04 7.23
CA SER A 197 -2.10 5.46 7.07
C SER A 197 -3.56 5.66 6.64
N LEU A 198 -4.18 4.66 6.01
CA LEU A 198 -5.61 4.69 5.71
C LEU A 198 -6.44 4.44 6.97
N LEU A 199 -6.03 3.45 7.77
CA LEU A 199 -6.76 3.04 8.96
C LEU A 199 -6.68 4.10 10.07
N SER A 200 -5.61 4.90 10.13
CA SER A 200 -5.47 5.93 11.16
C SER A 200 -4.62 7.12 10.70
N ALA A 201 -5.15 8.32 10.99
CA ALA A 201 -4.51 9.61 10.72
C ALA A 201 -3.23 9.85 11.51
N SER A 202 -3.18 9.30 12.74
CA SER A 202 -2.05 9.43 13.65
C SER A 202 -1.08 8.25 13.55
N GLY A 203 -1.20 7.39 12.53
CA GLY A 203 -0.42 6.16 12.43
C GLY A 203 -1.01 5.01 13.25
N ARG A 204 -0.19 4.05 13.67
CA ARG A 204 -0.64 2.70 14.04
C ARG A 204 -1.26 2.59 15.45
N GLU A 205 -1.37 3.70 16.18
CA GLU A 205 -1.69 3.73 17.60
C GLU A 205 -3.17 3.99 17.93
N ASN A 206 -4.07 3.94 16.94
CA ASN A 206 -5.49 4.11 17.21
C ASN A 206 -6.06 2.83 17.87
N PRO A 207 -6.66 2.91 19.07
CA PRO A 207 -7.11 1.73 19.82
C PRO A 207 -8.23 0.95 19.11
N VAL A 208 -9.10 1.63 18.35
CA VAL A 208 -10.14 0.97 17.54
C VAL A 208 -9.50 0.18 16.40
N VAL A 209 -8.48 0.76 15.77
CA VAL A 209 -7.71 0.08 14.72
C VAL A 209 -6.90 -1.09 15.29
N ALA A 210 -6.33 -0.93 16.48
CA ALA A 210 -5.64 -2.01 17.19
C ALA A 210 -6.59 -3.17 17.51
N LEU A 211 -7.83 -2.90 17.90
CA LEU A 211 -8.82 -3.94 18.16
C LEU A 211 -9.21 -4.71 16.89
N VAL A 212 -9.40 -4.01 15.77
CA VAL A 212 -9.87 -4.62 14.51
C VAL A 212 -8.73 -5.28 13.73
N PHE A 213 -7.59 -4.61 13.63
CA PHE A 213 -6.47 -5.00 12.77
C PHE A 213 -5.19 -5.35 13.55
N GLY A 214 -5.21 -5.37 14.89
CA GLY A 214 -4.03 -5.56 15.74
C GLY A 214 -3.25 -6.84 15.44
N ALA A 215 -3.93 -7.95 15.17
CA ALA A 215 -3.27 -9.21 14.82
C ALA A 215 -2.43 -9.09 13.53
N TRP A 216 -2.90 -8.34 12.54
CA TRP A 216 -2.12 -8.04 11.34
C TRP A 216 -1.01 -7.02 11.64
N LEU A 217 -1.35 -5.92 12.34
CA LEU A 217 -0.39 -4.86 12.69
C LEU A 217 0.82 -5.42 13.45
N ARG A 218 0.61 -6.23 14.49
CA ARG A 218 1.68 -6.89 15.25
C ARG A 218 2.59 -7.74 14.37
N ARG A 219 2.04 -8.48 13.39
CA ARG A 219 2.84 -9.29 12.44
C ARG A 219 3.71 -8.43 11.52
N THR A 220 3.18 -7.29 11.08
CA THR A 220 3.94 -6.39 10.21
C THR A 220 5.10 -5.72 10.94
N GLU A 221 5.05 -5.53 12.27
CA GLU A 221 6.19 -5.04 13.07
C GLU A 221 7.35 -6.03 13.03
N TYR A 222 7.07 -7.33 13.23
CA TYR A 222 8.10 -8.36 13.14
C TYR A 222 8.71 -8.46 11.73
N THR A 223 7.91 -8.29 10.68
CA THR A 223 8.42 -8.21 9.30
C THR A 223 9.35 -7.01 9.12
N ALA A 224 8.98 -5.85 9.65
CA ALA A 224 9.81 -4.65 9.58
C ALA A 224 11.10 -4.78 10.39
N ASP A 225 11.05 -5.38 11.57
CA ASP A 225 12.23 -5.61 12.42
C ASP A 225 13.24 -6.55 11.77
N ARG A 226 12.78 -7.60 11.05
CA ARG A 226 13.66 -8.47 10.26
C ARG A 226 14.48 -7.68 9.24
N VAL A 227 13.80 -6.82 8.48
CA VAL A 227 14.46 -5.98 7.46
C VAL A 227 15.36 -4.93 8.13
N GLY A 228 14.92 -4.36 9.24
CA GLY A 228 15.72 -3.44 10.06
C GLY A 228 17.05 -4.07 10.45
N LEU A 229 17.02 -5.27 11.03
CA LEU A 229 18.23 -6.01 11.44
C LEU A 229 19.18 -6.27 10.27
N LEU A 230 18.65 -6.57 9.09
CA LEU A 230 19.45 -6.84 7.89
C LEU A 230 20.12 -5.59 7.32
N CYS A 231 19.66 -4.40 7.70
CA CYS A 231 20.16 -3.14 7.17
C CYS A 231 21.02 -2.34 8.15
N CYS A 232 20.99 -2.66 9.45
CA CYS A 232 21.83 -2.03 10.47
C CYS A 232 23.16 -2.78 10.67
N ASP A 233 24.06 -2.19 11.47
CA ASP A 233 25.44 -2.66 11.64
C ASP A 233 25.55 -3.95 12.48
N GLY A 234 24.49 -4.35 13.19
CA GLY A 234 24.49 -5.57 13.98
C GLY A 234 23.26 -5.71 14.88
N LEU A 235 23.19 -6.86 15.57
CA LEU A 235 22.09 -7.18 16.49
C LEU A 235 22.02 -6.21 17.67
N GLU A 236 23.17 -5.84 18.25
CA GLU A 236 23.26 -4.87 19.36
C GLU A 236 22.56 -3.54 19.04
N GLU A 237 22.82 -2.96 17.87
CA GLU A 237 22.19 -1.71 17.42
C GLU A 237 20.67 -1.87 17.26
N ALA A 238 20.23 -3.05 16.81
CA ALA A 238 18.82 -3.34 16.63
C ALA A 238 18.08 -3.51 17.97
N LEU A 239 18.68 -4.23 18.92
CA LEU A 239 18.16 -4.38 20.28
C LEU A 239 18.15 -3.02 21.01
N GLY A 240 19.24 -2.26 20.91
CA GLY A 240 19.34 -0.90 21.45
C GLY A 240 18.28 0.03 20.87
N GLY A 241 18.03 -0.03 19.56
CA GLY A 241 16.99 0.74 18.91
C GLY A 241 15.58 0.41 19.40
N ILE A 242 15.22 -0.87 19.57
CA ILE A 242 13.92 -1.25 20.18
C ILE A 242 13.85 -0.71 21.61
N SER A 243 14.91 -0.89 22.40
CA SER A 243 14.93 -0.48 23.81
C SER A 243 14.77 1.02 23.98
N ILE A 244 15.50 1.83 23.22
CA ILE A 244 15.39 3.30 23.26
C ILE A 244 14.03 3.75 22.71
N ALA A 245 13.51 3.13 21.65
CA ALA A 245 12.18 3.47 21.14
C ALA A 245 11.05 3.13 22.13
N THR A 246 11.25 2.14 23.00
CA THR A 246 10.23 1.71 23.98
C THR A 246 10.35 2.46 25.31
N PHE A 247 11.58 2.64 25.79
CA PHE A 247 11.88 3.13 27.14
C PHE A 247 12.63 4.47 27.13
N HIS A 248 12.74 5.12 25.97
CA HIS A 248 13.40 6.42 25.81
C HIS A 248 14.84 6.41 26.35
N ALA A 249 15.27 7.49 27.02
CA ALA A 249 16.61 7.69 27.56
C ALA A 249 17.08 6.58 28.53
N ILE A 250 16.17 5.89 29.23
CA ILE A 250 16.55 4.78 30.12
C ILE A 250 16.74 3.46 29.39
N GLY A 251 16.31 3.34 28.12
CA GLY A 251 16.40 2.11 27.33
C GLY A 251 17.82 1.54 27.23
N ARG A 252 18.85 2.39 27.26
CA ARG A 252 20.24 1.94 27.24
C ARG A 252 20.71 1.29 28.55
N ARG A 253 20.00 1.52 29.66
CA ARG A 253 20.28 0.92 30.99
C ARG A 253 19.48 -0.36 31.22
N VAL A 254 18.66 -0.77 30.26
CA VAL A 254 17.83 -1.96 30.37
C VAL A 254 18.70 -3.20 30.26
N ASP A 255 18.64 -4.06 31.29
CA ASP A 255 19.24 -5.38 31.25
C ASP A 255 18.39 -6.30 30.38
N MET A 256 19.00 -6.76 29.30
CA MET A 256 18.36 -7.55 28.26
C MET A 256 18.14 -9.02 28.65
N GLU A 257 18.83 -9.51 29.67
CA GLU A 257 18.64 -10.84 30.26
C GLU A 257 17.49 -10.82 31.26
N ALA A 258 17.47 -9.82 32.15
CA ALA A 258 16.35 -9.60 33.07
C ALA A 258 15.02 -9.39 32.30
N LEU A 259 15.05 -8.65 31.19
CA LEU A 259 13.87 -8.48 30.33
C LEU A 259 13.44 -9.79 29.65
N ALA A 260 14.36 -10.71 29.40
CA ALA A 260 14.04 -12.04 28.88
C ALA A 260 13.45 -12.95 29.97
N GLU A 261 13.86 -12.82 31.22
CA GLU A 261 13.22 -13.46 32.37
C GLU A 261 11.78 -12.98 32.56
N GLN A 262 11.57 -11.65 32.54
CA GLN A 262 10.23 -11.05 32.59
C GLN A 262 9.33 -11.57 31.46
N ARG A 263 9.88 -11.84 30.28
CA ARG A 263 9.14 -12.47 29.18
C ARG A 263 8.66 -13.88 29.53
N ARG A 264 9.50 -14.70 30.18
CA ARG A 264 9.13 -16.06 30.58
C ARG A 264 8.01 -16.03 31.63
N GLU A 265 8.04 -15.07 32.54
CA GLU A 265 6.95 -14.84 33.50
C GLU A 265 5.64 -14.48 32.79
N LEU A 266 5.68 -13.54 31.85
CA LEU A 266 4.53 -13.17 31.01
C LEU A 266 3.99 -14.37 30.21
N ASP A 267 4.88 -15.19 29.65
CA ASP A 267 4.50 -16.38 28.86
C ASP A 267 3.90 -17.51 29.73
N ALA A 268 4.25 -17.56 31.02
CA ALA A 268 3.71 -18.52 31.98
C ALA A 268 2.27 -18.19 32.41
N GLU A 269 1.87 -16.91 32.36
CA GLU A 269 0.52 -16.46 32.76
C GLU A 269 -0.41 -16.21 31.56
N PRO A 270 -1.43 -17.06 31.32
CA PRO A 270 -2.32 -16.93 30.15
C PRO A 270 -3.08 -15.61 30.07
N THR A 271 -3.43 -15.00 31.20
CA THR A 271 -4.14 -13.73 31.29
C THR A 271 -3.28 -12.56 30.83
N LEU A 272 -2.00 -12.54 31.22
CA LEU A 272 -1.06 -11.50 30.81
C LEU A 272 -0.74 -11.58 29.30
N ARG A 273 -0.70 -12.80 28.73
CA ARG A 273 -0.54 -13.01 27.29
C ARG A 273 -1.66 -12.40 26.45
N ILE A 274 -2.88 -12.36 26.98
CA ILE A 274 -4.03 -11.76 26.30
C ILE A 274 -3.89 -10.23 26.25
N GLY A 275 -3.12 -9.62 27.17
CA GLY A 275 -2.89 -8.18 27.20
C GLY A 275 -2.34 -7.62 25.89
N GLU A 276 -1.52 -8.37 25.14
CA GLU A 276 -0.96 -7.92 23.87
C GLU A 276 -2.03 -7.80 22.77
N TRP A 277 -3.20 -8.45 22.93
CA TRP A 277 -4.24 -8.45 21.91
C TRP A 277 -4.82 -7.06 21.65
N SER A 278 -4.87 -6.20 22.68
CA SER A 278 -5.38 -4.84 22.58
C SER A 278 -4.36 -3.84 22.00
N ALA A 279 -3.11 -4.25 21.79
CA ALA A 279 -2.04 -3.39 21.29
C ALA A 279 -1.77 -3.61 19.78
N ALA A 280 -1.51 -2.52 19.06
CA ALA A 280 -1.11 -2.58 17.64
C ALA A 280 0.37 -2.96 17.44
N ILE A 281 1.21 -2.67 18.45
CA ILE A 281 2.64 -2.96 18.48
C ILE A 281 2.85 -4.11 19.49
N PRO A 282 3.61 -5.16 19.16
CA PRO A 282 3.93 -6.23 20.10
C PRO A 282 4.78 -5.71 21.26
N TYR A 283 4.77 -6.42 22.38
CA TYR A 283 5.64 -6.09 23.51
C TYR A 283 7.11 -6.09 23.10
N ALA A 284 7.89 -5.17 23.68
CA ALA A 284 9.32 -5.09 23.42
C ALA A 284 10.04 -6.40 23.75
N THR A 285 9.63 -7.10 24.83
CA THR A 285 10.11 -8.45 25.19
C THR A 285 9.99 -9.43 24.02
N ASN A 286 8.82 -9.48 23.37
CA ASN A 286 8.56 -10.36 22.24
C ASN A 286 9.34 -9.94 20.99
N ARG A 287 9.43 -8.63 20.71
CA ARG A 287 10.20 -8.11 19.58
C ARG A 287 11.69 -8.42 19.71
N LEU A 288 12.28 -8.17 20.87
CA LEU A 288 13.69 -8.45 21.16
C LEU A 288 13.99 -9.95 21.02
N SER A 289 13.13 -10.83 21.56
CA SER A 289 13.27 -12.28 21.40
C SER A 289 13.18 -12.71 19.92
N ALA A 290 12.14 -12.28 19.21
CA ALA A 290 11.93 -12.62 17.81
C ALA A 290 13.09 -12.13 16.92
N LEU A 291 13.71 -11.00 17.27
CA LEU A 291 14.85 -10.46 16.55
C LEU A 291 16.10 -11.31 16.74
N ARG A 292 16.36 -11.81 17.96
CA ARG A 292 17.44 -12.75 18.26
C ARG A 292 17.25 -14.05 17.49
N ASP A 293 16.04 -14.61 17.53
CA ASP A 293 15.71 -15.85 16.81
C ASP A 293 15.91 -15.69 15.31
N PHE A 294 15.47 -14.55 14.75
CA PHE A 294 15.71 -14.25 13.34
C PHE A 294 17.19 -14.05 13.03
N ALA A 295 17.95 -13.36 13.88
CA ALA A 295 19.38 -13.12 13.68
C ALA A 295 20.19 -14.41 13.51
N ALA A 296 19.81 -15.47 14.24
CA ALA A 296 20.40 -16.80 14.21
C ALA A 296 19.84 -17.70 13.10
N SER A 297 18.78 -17.27 12.39
CA SER A 297 18.12 -18.10 11.39
C SER A 297 18.91 -18.23 10.08
N PRO A 298 18.80 -19.36 9.36
CA PRO A 298 19.37 -19.51 8.02
C PRO A 298 18.85 -18.45 7.03
N LEU A 299 17.60 -18.04 7.19
CA LEU A 299 16.99 -17.00 6.34
C LEU A 299 17.73 -15.66 6.46
N ALA A 300 18.09 -15.26 7.69
CA ALA A 300 18.87 -14.04 7.90
C ALA A 300 20.27 -14.16 7.29
N ALA A 301 20.94 -15.30 7.43
CA ALA A 301 22.25 -15.54 6.80
C ALA A 301 22.18 -15.41 5.27
N THR A 302 21.19 -16.04 4.63
CA THR A 302 20.95 -15.96 3.18
C THR A 302 20.72 -14.52 2.73
N TRP A 303 19.89 -13.76 3.44
CA TRP A 303 19.60 -12.38 3.04
C TRP A 303 20.73 -11.40 3.31
N ARG A 304 21.52 -11.59 4.38
CA ARG A 304 22.75 -10.81 4.59
C ARG A 304 23.69 -10.98 3.39
N ALA A 305 23.97 -12.22 3.00
CA ALA A 305 24.80 -12.51 1.84
C ALA A 305 24.26 -11.87 0.54
N LYS A 306 22.94 -11.96 0.29
CA LYS A 306 22.29 -11.31 -0.86
C LYS A 306 22.47 -9.78 -0.83
N LEU A 307 22.18 -9.14 0.31
CA LEU A 307 22.26 -7.68 0.44
C LEU A 307 23.70 -7.15 0.39
N ASP A 308 24.66 -7.88 0.95
CA ASP A 308 26.08 -7.51 0.91
C ASP A 308 26.64 -7.67 -0.51
N GLY A 309 26.21 -8.71 -1.24
CA GLY A 309 26.50 -8.86 -2.66
C GLY A 309 25.96 -7.70 -3.52
N LEU A 310 24.81 -7.12 -3.15
CA LEU A 310 24.29 -5.93 -3.82
C LEU A 310 25.12 -4.67 -3.55
N ARG A 311 25.70 -4.53 -2.34
CA ARG A 311 26.56 -3.40 -1.99
C ARG A 311 27.82 -3.34 -2.84
N ALA A 312 28.31 -4.49 -3.29
CA ALA A 312 29.47 -4.60 -4.16
C ALA A 312 29.19 -4.20 -5.62
N GLN A 313 27.92 -4.06 -6.02
CA GLN A 313 27.55 -3.60 -7.36
C GLN A 313 27.51 -2.06 -7.39
N PRO A 314 28.12 -1.40 -8.40
CA PRO A 314 28.02 0.05 -8.53
C PRO A 314 26.54 0.44 -8.64
N PRO A 315 26.11 1.53 -7.96
CA PRO A 315 24.72 1.95 -7.99
C PRO A 315 24.29 2.15 -9.44
N VAL A 316 23.25 1.42 -9.86
CA VAL A 316 22.64 1.61 -11.17
C VAL A 316 22.27 3.09 -11.25
N ALA A 317 22.79 3.78 -12.28
CA ALA A 317 22.51 5.19 -12.52
C ALA A 317 21.01 5.43 -12.34
N ARG A 318 20.65 6.47 -11.56
CA ARG A 318 19.25 6.88 -11.32
C ARG A 318 18.49 6.72 -12.62
N GLN A 319 17.50 5.83 -12.65
CA GLN A 319 16.60 5.76 -13.78
C GLN A 319 16.06 7.17 -13.99
N ALA A 320 16.29 7.73 -15.18
CA ALA A 320 15.84 9.07 -15.50
C ALA A 320 14.35 9.18 -15.16
N PRO A 321 13.89 10.33 -14.61
CA PRO A 321 12.51 10.46 -14.16
C PRO A 321 11.56 10.00 -15.27
N ALA A 322 10.62 9.13 -14.91
CA ALA A 322 9.56 8.69 -15.79
C ALA A 322 8.98 9.91 -16.51
N SER A 323 8.82 9.83 -17.83
CA SER A 323 8.50 10.98 -18.70
C SER A 323 7.54 11.98 -18.07
N SER A 324 7.81 13.29 -18.21
CA SER A 324 7.05 14.39 -17.60
C SER A 324 5.55 14.46 -17.95
N THR A 325 5.08 13.61 -18.85
CA THR A 325 3.68 13.50 -19.27
C THR A 325 3.14 12.08 -19.11
N VAL A 326 1.87 11.98 -18.72
CA VAL A 326 1.16 10.72 -18.52
C VAL A 326 0.90 10.04 -19.85
N ARG A 327 1.43 8.83 -20.07
CA ARG A 327 1.16 8.05 -21.28
C ARG A 327 -0.05 7.13 -21.07
N ARG A 328 -0.68 6.70 -22.17
CA ARG A 328 -1.85 5.78 -22.14
C ARG A 328 -1.55 4.43 -21.44
N ARG A 329 -0.28 4.02 -21.39
CA ARG A 329 0.18 2.81 -20.67
C ARG A 329 0.23 2.99 -19.15
N ASP A 330 0.33 4.22 -18.66
CA ASP A 330 0.38 4.54 -17.23
C ASP A 330 -1.04 4.68 -16.65
N CYS A 331 -2.05 4.84 -17.52
CA CYS A 331 -3.46 4.85 -17.14
C CYS A 331 -3.95 3.47 -16.69
N ALA A 332 -4.80 3.46 -15.67
CA ALA A 332 -5.39 2.26 -15.11
C ALA A 332 -6.25 1.49 -16.13
N GLY A 333 -6.14 0.16 -16.10
CA GLY A 333 -6.98 -0.73 -16.91
C GLY A 333 -8.45 -0.71 -16.47
N PHE A 334 -9.32 -1.17 -17.37
CA PHE A 334 -10.77 -1.24 -17.16
C PHE A 334 -11.16 -1.88 -15.81
N TRP A 335 -10.73 -3.12 -15.57
CA TRP A 335 -11.13 -3.88 -14.38
C TRP A 335 -10.80 -3.18 -13.06
N ARG A 336 -9.60 -2.59 -12.94
CA ARG A 336 -9.21 -1.86 -11.72
C ARG A 336 -10.10 -0.64 -11.48
N ARG A 337 -10.43 0.10 -12.53
CA ARG A 337 -11.35 1.26 -12.44
C ARG A 337 -12.76 0.83 -12.08
N SER A 338 -13.26 -0.24 -12.70
CA SER A 338 -14.62 -0.75 -12.46
C SER A 338 -14.79 -1.29 -11.05
N VAL A 339 -13.81 -2.03 -10.53
CA VAL A 339 -13.88 -2.55 -9.14
C VAL A 339 -13.70 -1.42 -8.13
N ALA A 340 -12.82 -0.45 -8.39
CA ALA A 340 -12.72 0.77 -7.58
C ALA A 340 -14.08 1.51 -7.50
N LEU A 341 -14.73 1.73 -8.65
CA LEU A 341 -16.05 2.35 -8.71
C LEU A 341 -17.10 1.54 -7.94
N ALA A 342 -17.11 0.21 -8.08
CA ALA A 342 -18.06 -0.64 -7.37
C ALA A 342 -17.92 -0.51 -5.84
N ILE A 343 -16.69 -0.45 -5.33
CA ILE A 343 -16.43 -0.23 -3.90
C ILE A 343 -16.93 1.16 -3.48
N ASP A 344 -16.65 2.20 -4.26
CA ASP A 344 -17.15 3.54 -3.96
C ASP A 344 -18.69 3.57 -3.95
N LEU A 345 -19.37 2.86 -4.85
CA LEU A 345 -20.84 2.76 -4.84
C LEU A 345 -21.40 2.06 -3.59
N ILE A 346 -20.70 1.02 -3.09
CA ILE A 346 -21.06 0.36 -1.81
C ILE A 346 -20.93 1.36 -0.64
N ILE A 347 -19.85 2.14 -0.63
CA ILE A 347 -19.60 3.18 0.38
C ILE A 347 -20.70 4.25 0.33
N ILE A 348 -21.07 4.74 -0.85
CA ILE A 348 -22.15 5.72 -1.02
C ILE A 348 -23.50 5.15 -0.57
N ALA A 349 -23.80 3.89 -0.91
CA ALA A 349 -25.02 3.23 -0.45
C ALA A 349 -25.07 3.11 1.08
N ALA A 350 -23.93 2.90 1.74
CA ALA A 350 -23.84 2.91 3.19
C ALA A 350 -24.04 4.32 3.76
N ILE A 351 -23.41 5.36 3.18
CA ILE A 351 -23.57 6.76 3.61
C ILE A 351 -25.04 7.20 3.49
N LEU A 352 -25.71 6.87 2.39
CA LEU A 352 -27.11 7.22 2.18
C LEU A 352 -28.07 6.56 3.18
N LYS A 353 -27.67 5.45 3.80
CA LYS A 353 -28.42 4.79 4.88
C LYS A 353 -28.15 5.39 6.27
N THR A 354 -27.25 6.37 6.42
CA THR A 354 -27.10 7.14 7.68
C THR A 354 -28.26 8.12 7.89
N GLY A 355 -28.50 8.59 9.11
CA GLY A 355 -29.51 9.62 9.39
C GLY A 355 -29.36 10.90 8.55
N ALA A 356 -28.12 11.33 8.26
CA ALA A 356 -27.85 12.46 7.37
C ALA A 356 -28.16 12.14 5.89
N GLY A 357 -27.84 10.92 5.43
CA GLY A 357 -28.15 10.45 4.08
C GLY A 357 -29.66 10.24 3.85
N ALA A 358 -30.36 9.72 4.86
CA ALA A 358 -31.80 9.54 4.86
C ALA A 358 -32.52 10.88 4.68
N ALA A 359 -32.12 11.92 5.43
CA ALA A 359 -32.68 13.27 5.32
C ALA A 359 -32.51 13.89 3.92
N VAL A 360 -31.38 13.63 3.24
CA VAL A 360 -31.15 14.06 1.85
C VAL A 360 -32.09 13.32 0.89
N THR A 361 -32.25 12.00 1.06
CA THR A 361 -33.19 11.23 0.22
C THR A 361 -34.65 11.62 0.43
N GLU A 362 -35.02 12.00 1.66
CA GLU A 362 -36.37 12.42 2.02
C GLU A 362 -36.68 13.83 1.48
N SER A 363 -35.73 14.76 1.61
CA SER A 363 -35.81 16.09 0.98
C SER A 363 -35.92 16.00 -0.55
N ALA A 364 -35.15 15.09 -1.18
CA ALA A 364 -35.20 14.91 -2.64
C ALA A 364 -36.54 14.33 -3.12
N LYS A 365 -37.20 13.47 -2.34
CA LYS A 365 -38.56 13.00 -2.63
C LYS A 365 -39.57 14.15 -2.55
N GLY A 366 -39.43 15.07 -1.60
CA GLY A 366 -40.27 16.27 -1.47
C GLY A 366 -40.13 17.24 -2.66
N VAL A 367 -38.90 17.46 -3.15
CA VAL A 367 -38.62 18.37 -4.28
C VAL A 367 -39.14 17.80 -5.61
N SER A 368 -39.02 16.49 -5.84
CA SER A 368 -39.52 15.84 -7.06
C SER A 368 -41.04 15.89 -7.21
N ALA A 369 -41.78 16.01 -6.10
CA ALA A 369 -43.24 16.11 -6.11
C ALA A 369 -43.76 17.54 -6.37
N ALA A 370 -42.96 18.57 -6.07
CA ALA A 370 -43.46 19.95 -5.99
C ALA A 370 -43.17 20.85 -7.22
N HIS A 371 -42.17 20.55 -8.07
CA HIS A 371 -41.67 21.53 -9.08
C HIS A 371 -41.37 20.99 -10.48
N ALA A 372 -41.83 19.80 -10.86
CA ALA A 372 -41.63 19.33 -12.23
C ALA A 372 -42.60 20.03 -13.21
N THR A 373 -42.11 21.01 -13.98
CA THR A 373 -42.87 21.59 -15.10
C THR A 373 -43.20 20.51 -16.15
N PRO A 374 -44.35 20.60 -16.85
CA PRO A 374 -44.77 19.58 -17.82
C PRO A 374 -43.76 19.34 -18.95
N ILE A 375 -42.99 20.38 -19.30
CA ILE A 375 -41.90 20.31 -20.30
C ILE A 375 -40.73 19.47 -19.77
N LEU A 376 -40.32 19.68 -18.51
CA LEU A 376 -39.24 18.91 -17.90
C LEU A 376 -39.64 17.43 -17.78
N LYS A 377 -40.92 17.15 -17.47
CA LYS A 377 -41.46 15.78 -17.41
C LYS A 377 -41.43 15.06 -18.77
N ALA A 378 -41.73 15.77 -19.87
CA ALA A 378 -41.67 15.23 -21.22
C ALA A 378 -40.24 14.95 -21.70
N VAL A 379 -39.29 15.84 -21.39
CA VAL A 379 -37.86 15.63 -21.72
C VAL A 379 -37.27 14.48 -20.91
N MET A 380 -37.64 14.36 -19.63
CA MET A 380 -37.19 13.28 -18.75
C MET A 380 -37.69 11.89 -19.17
N GLN A 381 -38.84 11.78 -19.85
CA GLN A 381 -39.40 10.50 -20.33
C GLN A 381 -38.60 9.89 -21.49
N HIS A 382 -37.82 10.68 -22.23
CA HIS A 382 -37.06 10.22 -23.39
C HIS A 382 -35.57 9.96 -23.10
N LEU A 383 -35.08 10.23 -21.88
CA LEU A 383 -33.75 9.81 -21.46
C LEU A 383 -33.82 8.41 -20.80
N PRO A 384 -33.16 7.38 -21.37
CA PRO A 384 -33.24 6.00 -20.87
C PRO A 384 -32.66 5.83 -19.45
N LEU A 385 -31.83 6.76 -18.99
CA LEU A 385 -31.28 6.78 -17.63
C LEU A 385 -32.11 7.61 -16.63
N VAL A 386 -33.11 8.37 -17.08
CA VAL A 386 -33.97 9.21 -16.23
C VAL A 386 -35.25 8.46 -15.78
N GLN A 387 -35.51 7.28 -16.34
CA GLN A 387 -36.36 6.28 -15.69
C GLN A 387 -35.74 5.73 -14.39
N ALA A 388 -34.49 6.04 -14.10
CA ALA A 388 -33.90 5.74 -12.81
C ALA A 388 -34.59 6.62 -11.74
N GLY A 389 -35.32 5.98 -10.82
CA GLY A 389 -36.07 6.68 -9.79
C GLY A 389 -35.22 7.71 -9.02
N THR A 390 -35.85 8.67 -8.36
CA THR A 390 -35.22 9.76 -7.60
C THR A 390 -34.03 9.30 -6.73
N ALA A 391 -34.09 8.09 -6.17
CA ALA A 391 -33.01 7.46 -5.42
C ALA A 391 -31.69 7.29 -6.21
N VAL A 392 -31.75 6.95 -7.50
CA VAL A 392 -30.56 6.79 -8.36
C VAL A 392 -29.94 8.14 -8.67
N LEU A 393 -30.75 9.17 -8.96
CA LEU A 393 -30.27 10.53 -9.18
C LEU A 393 -29.57 11.10 -7.94
N VAL A 394 -30.16 10.89 -6.75
CA VAL A 394 -29.55 11.26 -5.47
C VAL A 394 -28.24 10.50 -5.26
N SER A 395 -28.22 9.20 -5.54
CA SER A 395 -27.00 8.37 -5.40
C SER A 395 -25.88 8.83 -6.33
N LEU A 396 -26.19 9.16 -7.58
CA LEU A 396 -25.22 9.73 -8.52
C LEU A 396 -24.70 11.08 -8.03
N PHE A 397 -25.59 11.98 -7.60
CA PHE A 397 -25.18 13.29 -7.09
C PHE A 397 -24.24 13.17 -5.89
N VAL A 398 -24.61 12.34 -4.90
CA VAL A 398 -23.79 12.10 -3.71
C VAL A 398 -22.45 11.45 -4.07
N TYR A 399 -22.43 10.49 -4.99
CA TYR A 399 -21.20 9.90 -5.50
C TYR A 399 -20.27 10.94 -6.16
N PHE A 400 -20.78 11.78 -7.05
CA PHE A 400 -19.96 12.78 -7.75
C PHE A 400 -19.49 13.91 -6.82
N PHE A 401 -20.29 14.27 -5.81
CA PHE A 401 -19.87 15.17 -4.74
C PHE A 401 -18.76 14.55 -3.88
N TYR A 402 -18.96 13.34 -3.38
CA TYR A 402 -17.94 12.55 -2.67
C TYR A 402 -16.64 12.43 -3.47
N SER A 403 -16.74 12.12 -4.76
CA SER A 403 -15.59 12.03 -5.65
C SER A 403 -14.91 13.38 -5.85
N ALA A 404 -15.67 14.48 -6.00
CA ALA A 404 -15.09 15.81 -6.20
C ALA A 404 -14.23 16.23 -5.01
N VAL A 405 -14.75 16.01 -3.79
CA VAL A 405 -14.05 16.34 -2.54
C VAL A 405 -12.82 15.45 -2.36
N LEU A 406 -12.97 14.13 -2.40
CA LEU A 406 -11.84 13.24 -2.13
C LEU A 406 -10.76 13.29 -3.21
N VAL A 407 -11.12 13.40 -4.48
CA VAL A 407 -10.13 13.59 -5.54
C VAL A 407 -9.46 14.96 -5.42
N GLY A 408 -10.19 16.01 -5.06
CA GLY A 408 -9.64 17.35 -4.91
C GLY A 408 -8.74 17.51 -3.69
N VAL A 409 -8.95 16.72 -2.64
CA VAL A 409 -8.17 16.78 -1.40
C VAL A 409 -7.04 15.75 -1.41
N ALA A 410 -7.35 14.50 -1.74
CA ALA A 410 -6.43 13.36 -1.61
C ALA A 410 -5.95 12.81 -2.97
N GLY A 411 -6.48 13.30 -4.09
CA GLY A 411 -6.13 12.82 -5.44
C GLY A 411 -6.75 11.47 -5.79
N GLN A 412 -7.60 10.89 -4.95
CA GLN A 412 -8.20 9.56 -5.15
C GLN A 412 -9.43 9.36 -4.25
N THR A 413 -10.37 8.51 -4.67
CA THR A 413 -11.49 8.02 -3.84
C THR A 413 -11.07 6.80 -3.01
N LEU A 414 -11.90 6.33 -2.07
CA LEU A 414 -11.59 5.13 -1.27
C LEU A 414 -11.47 3.86 -2.11
N GLY A 415 -12.35 3.65 -3.09
CA GLY A 415 -12.26 2.53 -4.02
C GLY A 415 -10.98 2.58 -4.85
N MET A 416 -10.61 3.77 -5.36
CA MET A 416 -9.33 3.97 -6.06
C MET A 416 -8.13 3.69 -5.16
N LEU A 417 -8.24 4.08 -3.88
CA LEU A 417 -7.21 3.87 -2.89
C LEU A 417 -6.95 2.40 -2.60
N ILE A 418 -7.87 1.46 -2.83
CA ILE A 418 -7.59 0.02 -2.67
C ILE A 418 -6.73 -0.49 -3.84
N PHE A 419 -6.95 0.00 -5.06
CA PHE A 419 -6.32 -0.51 -6.29
C PHE A 419 -5.07 0.24 -6.76
N GLU A 420 -4.50 1.11 -5.92
CA GLU A 420 -3.35 1.97 -6.25
C GLU A 420 -3.68 2.94 -7.38
N LEU A 421 -4.91 3.42 -7.44
CA LEU A 421 -5.34 4.35 -8.48
C LEU A 421 -5.31 5.77 -7.96
N ARG A 422 -4.79 6.69 -8.78
CA ARG A 422 -4.78 8.12 -8.48
C ARG A 422 -5.26 8.92 -9.67
N VAL A 423 -5.98 9.98 -9.40
CA VAL A 423 -6.28 11.02 -10.37
C VAL A 423 -5.15 12.04 -10.33
N VAL A 424 -4.49 12.20 -11.47
CA VAL A 424 -3.42 13.19 -11.67
C VAL A 424 -3.75 14.05 -12.87
N THR A 425 -3.12 15.22 -12.99
CA THR A 425 -3.11 15.99 -14.24
C THR A 425 -2.31 15.26 -15.31
N THR A 426 -2.34 15.75 -16.56
CA THR A 426 -1.52 15.22 -17.67
C THR A 426 -0.01 15.24 -17.42
N ARG A 427 0.46 15.96 -16.38
CA ARG A 427 1.87 16.10 -15.97
C ARG A 427 2.17 15.50 -14.60
N PHE A 428 1.40 14.50 -14.15
CA PHE A 428 1.54 13.86 -12.83
C PHE A 428 1.36 14.79 -11.61
N ALA A 429 0.94 16.04 -11.80
CA ALA A 429 0.62 16.92 -10.69
C ALA A 429 -0.74 16.55 -10.07
N HIS A 430 -0.91 16.87 -8.79
CA HIS A 430 -2.18 16.70 -8.07
C HIS A 430 -3.25 17.67 -8.62
N PRO A 431 -4.50 17.21 -8.85
CA PRO A 431 -5.56 18.04 -9.40
C PRO A 431 -6.10 19.03 -8.36
N SER A 432 -6.28 20.29 -8.73
CA SER A 432 -6.89 21.28 -7.83
C SER A 432 -8.34 20.93 -7.50
N LEU A 433 -8.86 21.49 -6.40
CA LEU A 433 -10.25 21.26 -5.98
C LEU A 433 -11.26 21.67 -7.07
N GLY A 434 -11.02 22.79 -7.75
CA GLY A 434 -11.84 23.25 -8.87
C GLY A 434 -11.76 22.32 -10.08
N GLN A 435 -10.57 21.81 -10.40
CA GLN A 435 -10.39 20.85 -11.50
C GLN A 435 -11.05 19.49 -11.18
N SER A 436 -11.02 19.07 -9.92
CA SER A 436 -11.72 17.88 -9.43
C SER A 436 -13.23 18.05 -9.49
N ALA A 437 -13.76 19.19 -9.06
CA ALA A 437 -15.19 19.51 -9.18
C ALA A 437 -15.63 19.51 -10.65
N TRP A 438 -14.86 20.15 -11.54
CA TRP A 438 -15.14 20.15 -12.97
C TRP A 438 -15.12 18.74 -13.58
N ARG A 439 -14.14 17.92 -13.21
CA ARG A 439 -14.07 16.50 -13.58
C ARG A 439 -15.33 15.75 -13.14
N SER A 440 -15.80 15.97 -11.92
CA SER A 440 -17.02 15.32 -11.39
C SER A 440 -18.29 15.78 -12.11
N VAL A 441 -18.42 17.06 -12.44
CA VAL A 441 -19.56 17.59 -13.23
C VAL A 441 -19.61 16.94 -14.61
N LEU A 442 -18.47 16.88 -15.30
CA LEU A 442 -18.35 16.19 -16.60
C LEU A 442 -18.63 14.69 -16.48
N GLY A 443 -18.21 14.07 -15.36
CA GLY A 443 -18.51 12.68 -15.05
C GLY A 443 -20.00 12.42 -14.87
N LEU A 444 -20.71 13.29 -14.14
CA LEU A 444 -22.17 13.21 -13.94
C LEU A 444 -22.91 13.35 -15.26
N GLY A 445 -22.54 14.33 -16.09
CA GLY A 445 -23.11 14.47 -17.44
C GLY A 445 -22.83 13.25 -18.34
N SER A 446 -21.63 12.67 -18.22
CA SER A 446 -21.29 11.42 -18.94
C SER A 446 -22.14 10.25 -18.45
N ALA A 447 -22.41 10.15 -17.15
CA ALA A 447 -23.21 9.08 -16.53
C ALA A 447 -24.69 9.15 -16.93
N LEU A 448 -25.23 10.36 -17.10
CA LEU A 448 -26.62 10.60 -17.50
C LEU A 448 -26.88 10.41 -19.01
N THR A 449 -25.83 10.21 -19.81
CA THR A 449 -25.92 10.04 -21.27
C THR A 449 -25.46 8.64 -21.69
N ALA A 450 -25.87 8.16 -22.87
CA ALA A 450 -25.48 6.84 -23.41
C ALA A 450 -23.94 6.67 -23.57
N ALA A 451 -23.17 7.76 -23.50
CA ALA A 451 -21.71 7.75 -23.40
C ALA A 451 -21.18 7.00 -22.16
N ALA A 452 -21.98 6.82 -21.11
CA ALA A 452 -21.66 5.99 -19.95
C ALA A 452 -21.41 4.51 -20.31
N LEU A 453 -22.23 3.95 -21.21
CA LEU A 453 -22.20 2.52 -21.56
C LEU A 453 -20.93 2.14 -22.35
N LEU A 454 -20.45 3.03 -23.23
CA LEU A 454 -19.22 2.84 -23.99
C LEU A 454 -17.98 3.40 -23.27
N GLY A 455 -18.16 4.44 -22.46
CA GLY A 455 -17.11 5.14 -21.71
C GLY A 455 -16.37 4.26 -20.71
N CYS A 456 -17.07 3.29 -20.12
CA CYS A 456 -16.50 2.34 -19.17
C CYS A 456 -15.30 1.57 -19.75
N PHE A 457 -15.30 1.24 -21.05
CA PHE A 457 -14.24 0.42 -21.67
C PHE A 457 -12.94 1.17 -21.97
N PHE A 458 -12.95 2.51 -21.96
CA PHE A 458 -11.76 3.28 -22.33
C PHE A 458 -10.81 3.50 -21.14
N ARG A 459 -9.51 3.26 -21.36
CA ARG A 459 -8.45 3.63 -20.40
C ARG A 459 -8.42 5.12 -20.07
N ILE A 460 -8.93 5.97 -20.96
CA ILE A 460 -9.10 7.42 -20.76
C ILE A 460 -10.55 7.75 -21.09
N GLN A 461 -11.32 8.15 -20.09
CA GLN A 461 -12.73 8.47 -20.24
C GLN A 461 -12.91 9.89 -20.81
N PRO A 462 -14.07 10.20 -21.43
CA PRO A 462 -14.33 11.53 -21.96
C PRO A 462 -14.14 12.64 -20.93
N HIS A 463 -14.64 12.45 -19.70
CA HIS A 463 -14.45 13.40 -18.60
C HIS A 463 -12.99 13.48 -18.11
N ASP A 464 -12.20 12.41 -18.21
CA ASP A 464 -10.74 12.45 -17.97
C ASP A 464 -10.08 13.41 -18.98
N ARG A 465 -10.44 13.26 -20.26
CA ARG A 465 -9.88 14.05 -21.36
C ARG A 465 -10.22 15.53 -21.23
N LEU A 466 -11.51 15.83 -21.01
CA LEU A 466 -12.03 17.20 -20.95
C LEU A 466 -11.59 17.97 -19.70
N SER A 467 -11.41 17.28 -18.57
CA SER A 467 -10.88 17.91 -17.34
C SER A 467 -9.37 18.02 -17.31
N GLY A 468 -8.64 17.48 -18.30
CA GLY A 468 -7.17 17.46 -18.29
C GLY A 468 -6.58 16.54 -17.20
N THR A 469 -7.34 15.56 -16.73
CA THR A 469 -6.92 14.62 -15.68
C THR A 469 -6.82 13.18 -16.20
N ARG A 470 -6.12 12.30 -15.49
CA ARG A 470 -5.92 10.90 -15.85
C ARG A 470 -5.97 10.05 -14.59
N VAL A 471 -6.59 8.87 -14.69
CA VAL A 471 -6.52 7.85 -13.63
C VAL A 471 -5.31 6.97 -13.91
N VAL A 472 -4.26 7.11 -13.10
CA VAL A 472 -2.99 6.39 -13.25
C VAL A 472 -2.82 5.33 -12.16
N GLN A 473 -1.98 4.34 -12.43
CA GLN A 473 -1.56 3.36 -11.44
C GLN A 473 -0.32 3.88 -10.68
N GLY A 474 -0.37 3.89 -9.35
CA GLY A 474 0.60 4.52 -8.45
C GLY A 474 2.00 3.91 -8.38
N ARG A 475 2.40 3.05 -9.34
CA ARG A 475 3.73 2.41 -9.39
C ARG A 475 4.75 3.09 -10.32
N ARG A 476 4.50 4.32 -10.78
CA ARG A 476 5.31 4.97 -11.83
C ARG A 476 5.61 6.45 -11.65
N THR A 477 5.53 6.99 -10.45
CA THR A 477 6.06 8.33 -10.20
C THR A 477 7.54 8.23 -9.86
N ALA A 478 8.35 8.22 -10.93
CA ALA A 478 9.78 8.54 -11.03
C ALA A 478 10.69 8.31 -9.80
#